data_AF-A0A316UMK8-F1
#
_entry.id   AF-A0A316UMK8-F1
#
_cell.length_a   1.000
_cell.length_b   1.000
_cell.length_c   1.000
_cell.angle_alpha   90.00
_cell.angle_beta   90.00
_cell.angle_gamma   90.00
#
_symmetry.space_group_name_H-M   'P 1'
#
loop_
_entity.id
_entity.type
_entity.pdbx_description
1 polymer ?
#
loop_
_entity_poly.entity_id
_entity_poly.type
_entity_poly.pdbx_seq_one_letter_code
_entity_poly.pdbx_strand_id
1 'polypeptide(L)' 'AGQLDMITDTFNKLVNSCHAKCISTRYLEADLNKGESVCIDRCVAKFFAVNTKVGEQMQQIGSQRQ' A
#
# COMPACT_ATOMS: atom_id res chain seq x y z
N ALA A 1 -3.61 -18.13 13.58
CA ALA A 1 -3.34 -17.94 12.14
C ALA A 1 -3.92 -16.62 11.63
N GLY A 2 -5.22 -16.34 11.80
CA GLY A 2 -5.90 -15.23 11.09
C GLY A 2 -5.29 -13.82 11.17
N GLN A 3 -4.72 -13.38 12.29
CA GLN A 3 -4.15 -12.03 12.38
C GLN A 3 -2.82 -11.89 11.59
N LEU A 4 -1.98 -12.93 11.61
CA LEU A 4 -0.73 -12.95 10.85
C LEU A 4 -1.01 -13.01 9.34
N ASP A 5 -2.04 -13.76 8.93
CA ASP A 5 -2.44 -13.88 7.53
C ASP A 5 -2.90 -12.52 6.97
N MET A 6 -3.70 -11.76 7.74
CA MET A 6 -4.13 -10.42 7.34
C MET A 6 -2.96 -9.42 7.23
N ILE A 7 -2.01 -9.46 8.17
CA ILE A 7 -0.81 -8.60 8.12
C ILE A 7 0.02 -8.94 6.88
N THR A 8 0.19 -10.24 6.60
CA THR A 8 0.96 -10.72 5.45
C THR A 8 0.32 -10.30 4.12
N ASP A 9 -0.99 -10.45 3.98
CA ASP A 9 -1.71 -10.01 2.77
C ASP A 9 -1.58 -8.49 2.57
N THR A 10 -1.71 -7.71 3.64
CA THR A 10 -1.55 -6.25 3.59
C THR A 10 -0.14 -5.86 3.16
N PHE A 11 0.89 -6.51 3.71
CA PHE A 11 2.28 -6.27 3.35
C PHE A 11 2.54 -6.58 1.86
N ASN A 12 2.06 -7.73 1.37
CA ASN A 12 2.22 -8.11 -0.04
C ASN A 12 1.54 -7.10 -0.98
N LYS A 13 0.32 -6.65 -0.64
CA LYS A 13 -0.39 -5.61 -1.41
C LYS A 13 0.35 -4.28 -1.40
N LEU A 14 0.91 -3.88 -0.25
CA LEU A 14 1.71 -2.67 -0.10
C LEU A 14 2.94 -2.71 -1.02
N VAL A 15 3.74 -3.77 -0.92
CA VAL A 15 4.97 -3.94 -1.71
C VAL A 15 4.66 -3.93 -3.19
N ASN A 16 3.67 -4.73 -3.63
CA ASN A 16 3.28 -4.79 -5.05
C ASN A 16 2.79 -3.43 -5.56
N SER A 17 1.98 -2.71 -4.78
CA SER A 17 1.44 -1.41 -5.19
C SER A 17 2.52 -0.35 -5.29
N CYS A 18 3.42 -0.27 -4.31
CA CYS A 18 4.46 0.75 -4.31
C CYS A 18 5.58 0.46 -5.30
N HIS A 19 5.94 -0.81 -5.49
CA HIS A 19 6.89 -1.20 -6.54
C HIS A 19 6.35 -0.78 -7.92
N ALA A 20 5.11 -1.13 -8.25
CA ALA A 20 4.50 -0.80 -9.55
C ALA A 20 4.36 0.71 -9.80
N LYS A 21 4.26 1.53 -8.74
CA LYS A 21 4.10 2.99 -8.85
C LYS A 21 5.42 3.76 -8.85
N CYS A 22 6.42 3.25 -8.14
CA CYS A 22 7.63 4.01 -7.83
C CYS A 22 8.89 3.48 -8.50
N ILE A 23 8.92 2.22 -8.93
CA ILE A 23 10.11 1.62 -9.55
C ILE A 23 9.90 1.52 -11.07
N SER A 24 10.84 2.10 -11.81
CA SER A 24 10.86 1.99 -13.26
C SER A 24 11.22 0.56 -13.69
N THR A 25 10.57 0.04 -14.74
CA THR A 25 10.97 -1.24 -15.35
C THR A 25 12.27 -1.13 -16.16
N ARG A 26 12.74 0.09 -16.40
CA ARG A 26 14.06 0.36 -16.98
C ARG A 26 15.07 0.59 -15.85
N TYR A 27 15.75 -0.49 -15.47
CA TYR A 27 16.79 -0.48 -14.44
C TYR A 27 18.11 0.03 -15.02
N LEU A 28 18.55 1.20 -14.57
CA LEU A 28 19.83 1.80 -14.96
C LEU A 28 20.94 1.49 -13.94
N GLU A 29 20.55 1.33 -12.68
CA GLU A 29 21.41 1.02 -11.53
C GLU A 29 20.64 0.11 -10.56
N ALA A 30 21.37 -0.55 -9.65
CA ALA A 30 20.78 -1.50 -8.70
C ALA A 30 20.19 -0.81 -7.46
N ASP A 31 20.75 0.35 -7.10
CA ASP A 31 20.31 1.12 -5.94
C ASP A 31 19.13 2.01 -6.30
N LEU A 32 18.28 2.26 -5.29
CA LEU A 32 17.19 3.22 -5.46
C LEU A 32 17.76 4.62 -5.60
N ASN A 33 17.36 5.32 -6.66
CA ASN A 33 17.67 6.73 -6.73
C ASN A 33 16.83 7.52 -5.70
N LYS A 34 17.25 8.75 -5.41
CA LYS A 34 16.57 9.61 -4.42
C LYS A 34 15.07 9.80 -4.73
N GLY A 35 14.69 9.83 -6.00
CA GLY A 35 13.30 9.95 -6.43
C GLY A 35 12.49 8.70 -6.09
N GLU A 36 13.03 7.51 -6.33
CA GLU A 36 12.42 6.22 -5.99
C GLU A 36 12.25 6.06 -4.49
N SER A 37 13.28 6.37 -3.70
CA SER A 37 13.21 6.33 -2.22
C SER A 37 12.09 7.22 -1.69
N VAL A 38 12.06 8.50 -2.11
CA VAL A 38 11.03 9.45 -1.67
C VAL A 38 9.64 9.06 -2.20
N CYS A 39 9.56 8.47 -3.39
CA CYS A 39 8.29 7.96 -3.91
C CYS A 39 7.75 6.82 -3.04
N ILE A 40 8.60 5.86 -2.65
CA ILE A 40 8.21 4.74 -1.79
C ILE A 40 7.67 5.24 -0.46
N ASP A 41 8.37 6.16 0.22
CA ASP A 41 7.90 6.75 1.48
C ASP A 41 6.50 7.36 1.35
N ARG A 42 6.30 8.16 0.30
CA ARG A 42 5.01 8.78 -0.02
C ARG A 42 3.95 7.75 -0.38
N CYS A 43 4.32 6.70 -1.10
CA CYS A 43 3.42 5.64 -1.50
C CYS A 43 2.90 4.87 -0.28
N VAL A 44 3.78 4.50 0.65
CA VAL A 44 3.40 3.81 1.88
C VAL A 44 2.45 4.66 2.72
N ALA A 45 2.77 5.94 2.92
CA ALA A 45 1.89 6.87 3.64
C ALA A 45 0.50 6.97 2.99
N LYS A 46 0.45 7.08 1.66
CA LYS A 46 -0.81 7.13 0.90
C LYS A 46 -1.58 5.81 0.95
N PHE A 47 -0.89 4.67 0.89
CA PHE A 47 -1.51 3.34 0.93
C PHE A 47 -2.32 3.18 2.22
N PHE A 48 -1.71 3.48 3.37
CA PHE A 48 -2.40 3.37 4.65
C PHE A 48 -3.51 4.42 4.80
N ALA A 49 -3.30 5.66 4.37
CA ALA A 49 -4.35 6.68 4.39
C ALA A 49 -5.59 6.26 3.58
N VAL A 50 -5.38 5.67 2.40
CA VAL A 50 -6.47 5.13 1.56
C VAL A 50 -7.09 3.90 2.22
N ASN A 51 -6.29 2.97 2.74
CA ASN A 51 -6.78 1.75 3.38
C ASN A 51 -7.69 2.07 4.59
N THR A 52 -7.32 3.05 5.42
CA THR A 52 -8.15 3.54 6.53
C THR A 52 -9.46 4.12 6.02
N LYS A 53 -9.41 5.03 5.05
CA LYS A 53 -10.62 5.67 4.51
C LYS A 53 -11.58 4.67 3.87
N VAL A 54 -11.06 3.68 3.15
CA VAL A 54 -11.87 2.59 2.60
C VAL A 54 -12.50 1.77 3.72
N GLY A 55 -11.74 1.43 4.77
CA GLY A 55 -12.26 0.73 5.95
C GLY A 55 -13.41 1.47 6.63
N GLU A 56 -13.27 2.78 6.85
CA GLU A 56 -14.33 3.63 7.41
C GLU A 56 -15.60 3.62 6.56
N GLN A 57 -15.46 3.73 5.24
CA GLN A 57 -16.60 3.69 4.31
C GLN A 57 -17.29 2.33 4.31
N MET A 58 -16.52 1.23 4.35
CA MET A 58 -17.08 -0.12 4.43
C MET A 58 -17.87 -0.33 5.73
N GLN A 59 -17.40 0.21 6.86
CA GLN A 59 -18.13 0.16 8.12
C GLN A 59 -19.44 0.95 8.06
N GLN A 60 -19.44 2.16 7.47
CA GLN A 60 -20.64 2.97 7.28
C GLN A 60 -21.69 2.28 6.39
N ILE A 61 -21.25 1.61 5.32
CA ILE A 61 -22.16 0.85 4.45
C ILE A 61 -22.70 -0.39 5.18
N GLY A 62 -21.86 -1.05 5.99
CA GLY A 62 -22.24 -2.21 6.79
C GLY A 62 -23.28 -1.88 7.86
N SER A 63 -23.20 -0.71 8.49
CA SER A 63 -24.17 -0.25 9.49
C SER A 63 -25.49 0.25 8.89
N GLN A 64 -25.48 0.82 7.68
CA GLN A 64 -26.70 1.24 6.98
C GLN A 64 -27.55 0.07 6.44
N ARG A 65 -26.97 -1.13 6.33
CA ARG A 65 -27.67 -2.33 5.85
C ARG A 65 -28.30 -3.17 6.97
N GLN A 66 -28.28 -2.68 8.21
CA GLN A 66 -29.01 -3.24 9.35
C GLN A 66 -30.26 -2.43 9.67
#